data_AF-A0A7K3MB65-F1
#
_entry.id   AF-A0A7K3MB65-F1
#
_cell.length_a   1.000
_cell.length_b   1.000
_cell.length_c   1.000
_cell.angle_alpha   90.00
_cell.angle_beta   90.00
_cell.angle_gamma   90.00
#
_symmetry.space_group_name_H-M   'P 1'
#
loop_
_entity.id
_entity.type
_entity.pdbx_description
1 polymer ?
#
loop_
_entity_poly.entity_id
_entity_poly.type
_entity_poly.pdbx_seq_one_letter_code
_entity_poly.pdbx_strand_id
1 'polypeptide(L)'
;MGALAEGVYEALRTVALDRELESADGVVPDLQPVDREAAADVLARHIATLVRRAVEAEPDTGRRVALVNKITEHLNADDDALPGTIEQLLELSSADPVAGRTWPRPVTPLSDAALLTNSPGEPALSAELRAELASADRVDLLCAFIRWHGLGVLVVSPIPGIRSLASTAIILRRLCERVSRNAVGRSPIFSRWGVPPDYSRRTRTRSSPRSAPTSDDQLPARVRTGRRP
;
A
#
# COMPACT_ATOMS: atom_id res chain seq x y z
N MET A 1 -28.57 -16.15 -5.36
CA MET A 1 -27.62 -15.95 -4.24
C MET A 1 -27.41 -17.32 -3.64
N GLY A 2 -26.18 -17.85 -3.66
CA GLY A 2 -25.91 -19.22 -3.21
C GLY A 2 -26.10 -19.35 -1.70
N ALA A 3 -26.57 -20.50 -1.23
CA ALA A 3 -26.61 -20.80 0.20
C ALA A 3 -25.19 -20.69 0.79
N LEU A 4 -25.07 -20.16 2.01
CA LEU A 4 -23.80 -20.11 2.73
C LEU A 4 -23.30 -21.53 2.98
N ALA A 5 -22.11 -21.84 2.49
CA ALA A 5 -21.47 -23.14 2.64
C ALA A 5 -20.51 -23.15 3.85
N GLU A 6 -20.10 -24.33 4.30
CA GLU A 6 -19.03 -24.46 5.29
C GLU A 6 -17.74 -23.81 4.77
N GLY A 7 -17.11 -22.95 5.58
CA GLY A 7 -15.89 -22.24 5.20
C GLY A 7 -15.52 -21.10 6.16
N VAL A 8 -14.38 -20.47 5.89
CA VAL A 8 -13.92 -19.27 6.60
C VAL A 8 -14.44 -18.04 5.89
N TYR A 9 -15.10 -17.16 6.62
CA TYR A 9 -15.65 -15.90 6.12
C TYR A 9 -15.08 -14.73 6.91
N GLU A 10 -14.84 -13.62 6.22
CA GLU A 10 -14.55 -12.33 6.83
C GLU A 10 -15.58 -11.32 6.32
N ALA A 11 -16.72 -11.25 7.01
CA ALA A 11 -17.85 -10.40 6.63
C ALA A 11 -18.40 -9.66 7.85
N LEU A 12 -18.71 -8.38 7.68
CA LEU A 12 -19.42 -7.61 8.70
C LEU A 12 -20.85 -8.16 8.81
N ARG A 13 -21.28 -8.44 10.05
CA ARG A 13 -22.65 -8.84 10.33
C ARG A 13 -23.63 -7.73 9.97
N THR A 14 -24.55 -8.01 9.06
CA THR A 14 -25.61 -7.10 8.61
C THR A 14 -26.96 -7.80 8.67
N VAL A 15 -28.05 -7.04 8.64
CA VAL A 15 -29.41 -7.61 8.59
C VAL A 15 -29.61 -8.52 7.37
N ALA A 16 -28.96 -8.23 6.25
CA ALA A 16 -29.00 -9.10 5.07
C ALA A 16 -28.27 -10.43 5.34
N LEU A 17 -27.08 -10.38 5.95
CA LEU A 17 -26.33 -11.58 6.32
C LEU A 17 -27.06 -12.41 7.37
N ASP A 18 -27.72 -11.78 8.34
CA ASP A 18 -28.54 -12.48 9.34
C ASP A 18 -29.65 -13.30 8.66
N ARG A 19 -30.35 -12.73 7.68
CA ARG A 19 -31.37 -13.47 6.90
C ARG A 19 -30.78 -14.62 6.08
N GLU A 20 -29.59 -14.44 5.52
CA GLU A 20 -28.90 -15.51 4.79
C GLU A 20 -28.50 -16.65 5.73
N LEU A 21 -27.98 -16.31 6.92
CA LEU A 21 -27.63 -17.27 7.98
C LEU A 21 -28.85 -18.03 8.52
N GLU A 22 -30.00 -17.36 8.68
CA GLU A 22 -31.26 -17.99 9.08
C GLU A 22 -31.73 -19.06 8.08
N SER A 23 -31.40 -18.89 6.80
CA SER A 23 -31.74 -19.83 5.73
C SER A 23 -30.68 -20.90 5.49
N ALA A 24 -29.54 -20.83 6.19
CA ALA A 24 -28.42 -21.73 5.97
C ALA A 24 -28.58 -23.01 6.82
N ASP A 25 -28.79 -24.14 6.15
CA ASP A 25 -28.91 -25.44 6.81
C ASP A 25 -27.55 -26.10 7.04
N GLY A 26 -27.35 -26.70 8.21
CA GLY A 26 -26.19 -27.55 8.50
C GLY A 26 -24.89 -26.79 8.79
N VAL A 27 -24.92 -25.47 8.94
CA VAL A 27 -23.76 -24.64 9.33
C VAL A 27 -24.08 -23.85 10.59
N VAL A 28 -23.05 -23.58 11.41
CA VAL A 28 -23.17 -22.77 12.63
C VAL A 28 -22.23 -21.57 12.50
N PRO A 29 -22.74 -20.33 12.55
CA PRO A 29 -21.88 -19.16 12.45
C PRO A 29 -21.09 -18.94 13.75
N ASP A 30 -19.80 -18.64 13.62
CA ASP A 30 -18.99 -18.09 14.70
C ASP A 30 -18.89 -16.56 14.51
N LEU A 31 -19.51 -15.81 15.42
CA LEU A 31 -19.58 -14.35 15.36
C LEU A 31 -18.82 -13.75 16.52
N GLN A 32 -17.72 -13.07 16.23
CA GLN A 32 -16.91 -12.37 17.21
C GLN A 32 -17.06 -10.84 17.06
N PRO A 33 -16.93 -10.07 18.15
CA PRO A 33 -16.83 -8.62 18.06
C PRO A 33 -15.65 -8.20 17.18
N VAL A 34 -15.80 -7.12 16.43
CA VAL A 34 -14.68 -6.53 15.69
C VAL A 34 -13.74 -5.84 16.67
N ASP A 35 -12.44 -6.13 16.57
CA ASP A 35 -11.41 -5.49 17.37
C ASP A 35 -11.45 -3.97 17.22
N ARG A 36 -11.28 -3.25 18.34
CA ARG A 36 -11.35 -1.77 18.36
C ARG A 36 -10.40 -1.12 17.35
N GLU A 37 -9.22 -1.70 17.18
CA GLU A 37 -8.18 -1.19 16.28
C GLU A 37 -8.56 -1.37 14.80
N ALA A 38 -9.33 -2.41 14.47
CA ALA A 38 -9.79 -2.70 13.11
C ALA A 38 -11.19 -2.11 12.80
N ALA A 39 -11.94 -1.71 13.83
CA ALA A 39 -13.34 -1.30 13.69
C ALA A 39 -13.53 -0.16 12.68
N ALA A 40 -12.66 0.85 12.70
CA ALA A 40 -12.73 1.96 11.76
C ALA A 40 -12.61 1.48 10.30
N ASP A 41 -11.63 0.63 9.99
CA ASP A 41 -11.38 0.12 8.64
C ASP A 41 -12.47 -0.83 8.16
N VAL A 42 -12.98 -1.69 9.04
CA VAL A 42 -14.09 -2.62 8.73
C VAL A 42 -15.35 -1.84 8.38
N LEU A 43 -15.72 -0.86 9.20
CA LEU A 43 -16.92 -0.05 8.99
C LEU A 43 -16.79 0.87 7.77
N ALA A 44 -15.62 1.50 7.59
CA ALA A 44 -15.37 2.35 6.43
C ALA A 44 -15.49 1.57 5.11
N ARG A 45 -14.93 0.35 5.03
CA ARG A 45 -15.09 -0.53 3.86
C ARG A 45 -16.55 -0.89 3.57
N HIS A 46 -17.33 -1.14 4.62
CA HIS A 46 -18.76 -1.43 4.48
C HIS A 46 -19.51 -0.23 3.90
N ILE A 47 -19.33 0.96 4.49
CA ILE A 47 -19.96 2.20 4.01
C ILE A 47 -19.51 2.53 2.59
N ALA A 48 -18.22 2.43 2.27
CA ALA A 48 -17.70 2.64 0.92
C ALA A 48 -18.38 1.73 -0.11
N THR A 49 -18.63 0.47 0.23
CA THR A 49 -19.33 -0.47 -0.64
C THR A 49 -20.79 -0.05 -0.88
N LEU A 50 -21.48 0.45 0.16
CA LEU A 50 -22.85 0.95 0.04
C LEU A 50 -22.92 2.22 -0.82
N VAL A 51 -22.04 3.18 -0.56
CA VAL A 51 -21.96 4.45 -1.30
C VAL A 51 -21.66 4.18 -2.77
N ARG A 52 -20.67 3.32 -3.07
CA ARG A 52 -20.35 2.94 -4.45
C ARG A 52 -21.58 2.39 -5.18
N ARG A 53 -22.28 1.42 -4.59
CA ARG A 53 -23.51 0.84 -5.18
C ARG A 53 -24.59 1.89 -5.42
N ALA A 54 -24.80 2.80 -4.47
CA ALA A 54 -25.80 3.85 -4.58
C ALA A 54 -25.48 4.85 -5.70
N VAL A 55 -24.21 5.26 -5.81
CA VAL A 55 -23.73 6.18 -6.85
C VAL A 55 -23.77 5.52 -8.24
N GLU A 56 -23.38 4.25 -8.35
CA GLU A 56 -23.47 3.46 -9.60
C GLU A 56 -24.92 3.31 -10.09
N ALA A 57 -25.87 3.12 -9.16
CA ALA A 57 -27.28 2.93 -9.47
C ALA A 57 -28.01 4.22 -9.89
N GLU A 58 -27.50 5.40 -9.53
CA GLU A 58 -28.07 6.68 -9.94
C GLU A 58 -27.56 7.04 -11.34
N PRO A 59 -28.40 7.14 -12.40
CA PRO A 59 -27.93 7.50 -13.73
C PRO A 59 -27.65 9.00 -13.94
N ASP A 60 -28.28 9.89 -13.16
CA ASP A 60 -28.17 11.34 -13.37
C ASP A 60 -26.97 11.95 -12.62
N THR A 61 -26.12 12.66 -13.35
CA THR A 61 -24.89 13.26 -12.78
C THR A 61 -25.19 14.29 -11.69
N GLY A 62 -26.21 15.14 -11.87
CA GLY A 62 -26.56 16.16 -10.86
C GLY A 62 -27.04 15.52 -9.56
N ARG A 63 -27.87 14.48 -9.66
CA ARG A 63 -28.32 13.68 -8.51
C ARG A 63 -27.19 12.87 -7.88
N ARG A 64 -26.21 12.37 -8.65
CA ARG A 64 -24.99 11.77 -8.08
C ARG A 64 -24.22 12.76 -7.22
N VAL A 65 -23.98 13.96 -7.74
CA VAL A 65 -23.27 15.03 -6.98
C VAL A 65 -24.04 15.39 -5.72
N ALA A 66 -25.36 15.59 -5.82
CA ALA A 66 -26.20 15.89 -4.66
C ALA A 66 -26.18 14.76 -3.61
N LEU A 67 -26.17 13.50 -4.04
CA LEU A 67 -26.07 12.34 -3.15
C LEU A 67 -24.75 12.34 -2.39
N VAL A 68 -23.62 12.56 -3.07
CA VAL A 68 -22.30 12.65 -2.44
C VAL A 68 -22.24 13.81 -1.45
N ASN A 69 -22.67 15.00 -1.86
CA ASN A 69 -22.62 16.19 -0.99
C ASN A 69 -23.50 16.04 0.25
N LYS A 70 -24.63 15.35 0.15
CA LYS A 70 -25.47 15.03 1.32
C LYS A 70 -24.74 14.14 2.33
N ILE A 71 -23.95 13.18 1.85
CA ILE A 71 -23.13 12.33 2.72
C ILE A 71 -22.03 13.17 3.36
N THR A 72 -21.35 14.01 2.58
CA THR A 72 -20.31 14.93 3.06
C THR A 72 -20.82 15.86 4.18
N GLU A 73 -22.01 16.42 4.01
CA GLU A 73 -22.69 17.24 5.03
C GLU A 73 -22.90 16.45 6.33
N HIS A 74 -23.39 15.21 6.24
CA HIS A 74 -23.56 14.36 7.43
C HIS A 74 -22.25 14.02 8.14
N LEU A 75 -21.12 14.06 7.43
CA LEU A 75 -19.79 13.87 8.00
C LEU A 75 -19.17 15.17 8.54
N ASN A 76 -19.84 16.32 8.38
CA ASN A 76 -19.32 17.66 8.67
C ASN A 76 -17.99 17.93 7.95
N ALA A 77 -17.90 17.53 6.68
CA ALA A 77 -16.70 17.62 5.85
C ALA A 77 -16.91 18.60 4.68
N ASP A 78 -17.48 19.78 4.94
CA ASP A 78 -17.96 20.71 3.89
C ASP A 78 -16.89 21.08 2.84
N ASP A 79 -15.61 21.10 3.22
CA ASP A 79 -14.48 21.35 2.32
C ASP A 79 -14.29 20.25 1.24
N ASP A 80 -14.82 19.05 1.48
CA ASP A 80 -14.78 17.90 0.56
C ASP A 80 -16.04 17.81 -0.32
N ALA A 81 -16.93 18.80 -0.27
CA ALA A 81 -18.12 18.83 -1.12
C ALA A 81 -17.75 19.07 -2.59
N LEU A 82 -18.41 18.35 -3.49
CA LEU A 82 -18.22 18.51 -4.94
C LEU A 82 -18.80 19.85 -5.41
N PRO A 83 -18.12 20.58 -6.33
CA PRO A 83 -18.50 21.92 -6.78
C PRO A 83 -19.64 21.92 -7.82
N GLY A 84 -20.45 20.85 -7.90
CA GLY A 84 -21.52 20.69 -8.89
C GLY A 84 -21.13 19.81 -10.10
N THR A 85 -19.85 19.55 -10.29
CA THR A 85 -19.29 18.69 -11.36
C THR A 85 -18.53 17.51 -10.75
N ILE A 86 -18.29 16.47 -11.57
CA ILE A 86 -17.45 15.33 -11.21
C ILE A 86 -16.17 15.41 -12.04
N GLU A 87 -15.13 16.00 -11.46
CA GLU A 87 -13.86 16.26 -12.12
C GLU A 87 -12.70 15.78 -11.24
N GLN A 88 -11.59 15.40 -11.87
CA GLN A 88 -10.38 14.96 -11.19
C GLN A 88 -9.21 15.82 -11.65
N LEU A 89 -8.38 16.26 -10.71
CA LEU A 89 -7.12 16.91 -11.03
C LEU A 89 -6.10 15.85 -11.47
N LEU A 90 -5.68 15.92 -12.74
CA LEU A 90 -4.80 14.89 -13.32
C LEU A 90 -3.34 15.35 -13.47
N GLU A 91 -3.12 16.66 -13.61
CA GLU A 91 -1.78 17.26 -13.75
C GLU A 91 -1.83 18.74 -13.32
N LEU A 92 -0.75 19.23 -12.71
CA LEU A 92 -0.48 20.66 -12.54
C LEU A 92 0.82 21.01 -13.30
N SER A 93 0.71 21.94 -14.23
CA SER A 93 1.86 22.45 -15.00
C SER A 93 2.15 23.91 -14.62
N SER A 94 3.38 24.37 -14.87
CA SER A 94 3.75 25.77 -14.65
C SER A 94 2.90 26.69 -15.53
N ALA A 95 2.44 27.81 -14.97
CA ALA A 95 1.77 28.87 -15.72
C ALA A 95 2.74 29.66 -16.64
N ASP A 96 4.06 29.52 -16.43
CA ASP A 96 5.08 30.09 -17.29
C ASP A 96 5.23 29.24 -18.57
N PRO A 97 4.90 29.77 -19.77
CA PRO A 97 4.97 29.04 -21.03
C PRO A 97 6.39 28.62 -21.41
N VAL A 98 7.42 29.27 -20.85
CA VAL A 98 8.84 28.99 -21.12
C VAL A 98 9.38 27.92 -20.17
N ALA A 99 8.84 27.82 -18.95
CA ALA A 99 9.18 26.81 -17.95
C ALA A 99 8.21 25.61 -17.92
N GLY A 100 7.22 25.58 -18.83
CA GLY A 100 6.22 24.53 -18.93
C GLY A 100 6.87 23.18 -19.23
N ARG A 101 7.02 22.36 -18.18
CA ARG A 101 7.43 20.96 -18.31
C ARG A 101 6.18 20.09 -18.38
N THR A 102 6.05 19.31 -19.44
CA THR A 102 5.01 18.28 -19.56
C THR A 102 5.48 17.03 -18.82
N TRP A 103 4.59 16.44 -18.01
CA TRP A 103 4.88 15.20 -17.30
C TRP A 103 4.38 13.99 -18.10
N PRO A 104 5.20 12.94 -18.31
CA PRO A 104 4.70 11.71 -18.90
C PRO A 104 3.70 11.06 -17.94
N ARG A 105 2.50 10.73 -18.41
CA ARG A 105 1.47 10.07 -17.60
C ARG A 105 1.44 8.57 -17.89
N PRO A 106 1.38 7.70 -16.86
CA PRO A 106 1.15 6.27 -17.05
C PRO A 106 -0.21 6.02 -17.71
N VAL A 107 -0.31 4.90 -18.42
CA VAL A 107 -1.58 4.43 -19.00
C VAL A 107 -2.52 3.97 -17.89
N THR A 108 -1.97 3.35 -16.86
CA THR A 108 -2.68 2.95 -15.65
C THR A 108 -2.92 4.17 -14.77
N PRO A 109 -4.14 4.42 -14.27
CA PRO A 109 -4.38 5.46 -13.28
C PRO A 109 -3.53 5.27 -12.02
N LEU A 110 -2.99 6.35 -11.47
CA LEU A 110 -2.14 6.33 -10.27
C LEU A 110 -2.86 5.79 -9.02
N SER A 111 -4.19 5.86 -8.98
CA SER A 111 -5.02 5.36 -7.89
C SER A 111 -5.30 3.87 -7.97
N ASP A 112 -5.04 3.24 -9.11
CA ASP A 112 -5.48 1.88 -9.40
C ASP A 112 -4.39 0.86 -9.09
N ALA A 113 -4.79 -0.25 -8.48
CA ALA A 113 -3.92 -1.41 -8.36
C ALA A 113 -3.90 -2.19 -9.69
N ALA A 114 -2.76 -2.19 -10.39
CA ALA A 114 -2.59 -2.95 -11.62
C ALA A 114 -1.62 -4.12 -11.45
N LEU A 115 -2.02 -5.29 -11.96
CA LEU A 115 -1.15 -6.44 -12.14
C LEU A 115 -0.60 -6.45 -13.57
N LEU A 116 0.66 -6.02 -13.74
CA LEU A 116 1.32 -6.00 -15.04
C LEU A 116 2.10 -7.30 -15.25
N THR A 117 1.70 -8.08 -16.26
CA THR A 117 2.30 -9.39 -16.57
C THR A 117 3.30 -9.31 -17.74
N ASN A 118 3.39 -8.16 -18.41
CA ASN A 118 4.12 -7.94 -19.66
C ASN A 118 3.56 -8.79 -20.81
N SER A 119 2.24 -9.03 -20.81
CA SER A 119 1.60 -9.67 -21.94
C SER A 119 1.60 -8.75 -23.17
N PRO A 120 1.63 -9.30 -24.40
CA PRO A 120 1.49 -8.49 -25.60
C PRO A 120 0.20 -7.65 -25.55
N GLY A 121 0.33 -6.32 -25.68
CA GLY A 121 -0.79 -5.38 -25.59
C GLY A 121 -0.98 -4.75 -24.20
N GLU A 122 -0.28 -5.22 -23.16
CA GLU A 122 -0.22 -4.53 -21.87
C GLU A 122 0.85 -3.42 -21.89
N PRO A 123 0.65 -2.33 -21.11
CA PRO A 123 1.71 -1.36 -20.91
C PRO A 123 2.89 -2.04 -20.20
N ALA A 124 4.11 -1.77 -20.68
CA ALA A 124 5.31 -2.32 -20.07
C ALA A 124 5.51 -1.72 -18.68
N LEU A 125 5.69 -2.57 -17.65
CA LEU A 125 5.90 -2.14 -16.27
C LEU A 125 7.00 -1.10 -16.13
N SER A 126 8.10 -1.25 -16.89
CA SER A 126 9.21 -0.30 -16.85
C SER A 126 8.88 1.08 -17.42
N ALA A 127 7.94 1.17 -18.38
CA ALA A 127 7.48 2.42 -18.93
C ALA A 127 6.50 3.12 -17.98
N GLU A 128 5.55 2.38 -17.41
CA GLU A 128 4.60 2.88 -16.40
C GLU A 128 5.35 3.44 -15.19
N LEU A 129 6.26 2.65 -14.60
CA LEU A 129 7.07 3.10 -13.47
C LEU A 129 7.89 4.35 -13.81
N ARG A 130 8.43 4.48 -15.02
CA ARG A 130 9.16 5.71 -15.41
C ARG A 130 8.25 6.92 -15.48
N ALA A 131 7.01 6.75 -15.95
CA ALA A 131 6.03 7.82 -16.00
C ALA A 131 5.63 8.26 -14.59
N GLU A 132 5.32 7.31 -13.69
CA GLU A 132 5.01 7.60 -12.28
C GLU A 132 6.17 8.28 -11.55
N LEU A 133 7.39 7.75 -11.72
CA LEU A 133 8.59 8.26 -11.06
C LEU A 133 9.01 9.64 -11.57
N ALA A 134 8.57 10.06 -12.75
CA ALA A 134 9.03 11.30 -13.36
C ALA A 134 8.68 12.54 -12.52
N SER A 135 7.52 12.53 -11.86
CA SER A 135 7.02 13.61 -11.00
C SER A 135 6.95 13.24 -9.50
N ALA A 136 7.34 12.02 -9.11
CA ALA A 136 7.22 11.56 -7.74
C ALA A 136 8.24 12.23 -6.80
N ASP A 137 7.75 12.80 -5.68
CA ASP A 137 8.61 13.29 -4.58
C ASP A 137 9.07 12.16 -3.63
N ARG A 138 8.26 11.09 -3.51
CA ARG A 138 8.49 9.92 -2.65
C ARG A 138 8.00 8.65 -3.32
N VAL A 139 8.67 7.52 -3.03
CA VAL A 139 8.32 6.19 -3.53
C VAL A 139 8.39 5.19 -2.39
N ASP A 140 7.26 4.52 -2.13
CA ASP A 140 7.17 3.38 -1.23
C ASP A 140 7.08 2.10 -2.06
N LEU A 141 8.13 1.26 -2.00
CA LEU A 141 8.18 0.00 -2.74
C LEU A 141 8.05 -1.19 -1.81
N LEU A 142 6.91 -1.87 -1.87
CA LEU A 142 6.73 -3.18 -1.25
C LEU A 142 7.07 -4.28 -2.27
N CYS A 143 8.24 -4.88 -2.14
CA CYS A 143 8.69 -5.93 -3.07
C CYS A 143 9.37 -7.05 -2.30
N ALA A 144 8.89 -8.29 -2.47
CA ALA A 144 9.50 -9.46 -1.82
C ALA A 144 10.91 -9.75 -2.39
N PHE A 145 11.10 -9.54 -3.70
CA PHE A 145 12.36 -9.80 -4.41
C PHE A 145 12.54 -8.91 -5.63
N ILE A 146 13.69 -8.22 -5.74
CA ILE A 146 14.04 -7.41 -6.92
C ILE A 146 15.37 -7.86 -7.53
N ARG A 147 15.41 -8.03 -8.87
CA ARG A 147 16.64 -8.31 -9.62
C ARG A 147 17.39 -7.00 -9.90
N TRP A 148 18.71 -7.05 -10.02
CA TRP A 148 19.56 -5.89 -10.33
C TRP A 148 19.08 -5.10 -11.56
N HIS A 149 18.73 -5.79 -12.65
CA HIS A 149 18.18 -5.14 -13.85
C HIS A 149 16.85 -4.40 -13.59
N GLY A 150 16.07 -4.82 -12.59
CA GLY A 150 14.85 -4.13 -12.17
C GLY A 150 15.13 -2.82 -11.42
N LEU A 151 16.25 -2.72 -10.70
CA LEU A 151 16.69 -1.48 -10.06
C LEU A 151 17.13 -0.42 -11.08
N GLY A 152 17.60 -0.83 -12.26
CA GLY A 152 17.99 0.10 -13.32
C GLY A 152 16.86 1.07 -13.73
N VAL A 153 15.61 0.64 -13.62
CA VAL A 153 14.43 1.50 -13.88
C VAL A 153 14.33 2.63 -12.84
N LEU A 154 14.67 2.36 -11.59
CA LEU A 154 14.59 3.34 -10.48
C LEU A 154 15.77 4.33 -10.46
N VAL A 155 16.86 4.04 -11.18
CA VAL A 155 18.15 4.70 -10.96
C VAL A 155 18.64 5.53 -12.15
N VAL A 156 18.17 5.24 -13.36
CA VAL A 156 18.77 5.82 -14.58
C VAL A 156 18.33 7.26 -14.87
N SER A 157 17.40 7.84 -14.10
CA SER A 157 17.07 9.27 -14.23
C SER A 157 17.50 10.05 -12.99
N PRO A 158 18.30 11.13 -13.10
CA PRO A 158 18.28 12.18 -12.10
C PRO A 158 16.85 12.74 -12.13
N ILE A 159 16.01 12.30 -11.21
CA ILE A 159 14.67 12.87 -11.03
C ILE A 159 14.88 14.12 -10.16
N PRO A 160 14.83 15.35 -10.70
CA PRO A 160 14.89 16.54 -9.87
C PRO A 160 13.63 16.57 -9.00
N GLY A 161 13.75 16.27 -7.71
CA GLY A 161 12.61 16.29 -6.78
C GLY A 161 12.63 15.21 -5.71
N ILE A 162 13.19 14.02 -5.98
CA ILE A 162 13.30 12.96 -4.95
C ILE A 162 14.32 13.38 -3.91
N ARG A 163 13.84 14.06 -2.85
CA ARG A 163 14.64 14.50 -1.70
C ARG A 163 15.01 13.33 -0.79
N SER A 164 14.28 12.21 -0.87
CA SER A 164 14.64 10.98 -0.17
C SER A 164 13.94 9.75 -0.76
N LEU A 165 14.68 8.67 -1.08
CA LEU A 165 14.15 7.29 -1.01
C LEU A 165 14.19 6.80 0.44
N ALA A 166 13.78 7.65 1.39
CA ALA A 166 13.73 7.27 2.78
C ALA A 166 12.48 6.42 3.00
N SER A 167 12.74 5.18 3.44
CA SER A 167 11.77 4.33 4.14
C SER A 167 10.72 3.74 3.21
N THR A 168 10.95 2.61 2.55
CA THR A 168 10.72 1.30 3.20
C THR A 168 11.35 0.19 2.38
N ALA A 169 12.65 -0.03 2.57
CA ALA A 169 13.32 -1.25 2.12
C ALA A 169 13.01 -2.42 3.08
N ILE A 170 11.74 -2.78 3.28
CA ILE A 170 11.37 -3.83 4.26
C ILE A 170 11.63 -5.25 3.78
N ILE A 171 11.99 -5.52 2.51
CA ILE A 171 12.50 -6.85 2.11
C ILE A 171 13.69 -6.74 1.15
N LEU A 172 14.73 -5.99 1.53
CA LEU A 172 16.05 -6.06 0.86
C LEU A 172 17.13 -6.78 1.70
N ARG A 173 16.73 -7.68 2.60
CA ARG A 173 17.67 -8.34 3.53
C ARG A 173 18.27 -9.67 3.08
N ARG A 174 17.88 -10.26 1.94
CA ARG A 174 18.24 -11.68 1.65
C ARG A 174 18.69 -12.08 0.23
N LEU A 175 18.87 -11.17 -0.72
CA LEU A 175 19.21 -11.59 -2.10
C LEU A 175 20.44 -10.93 -2.73
N CYS A 176 21.31 -10.34 -1.91
CA CYS A 176 22.61 -9.87 -2.37
C CYS A 176 23.74 -10.92 -2.19
N GLU A 177 23.49 -12.06 -1.53
CA GLU A 177 24.55 -13.06 -1.25
C GLU A 177 25.08 -13.79 -2.48
N ARG A 178 24.43 -13.69 -3.65
CA ARG A 178 24.84 -14.41 -4.87
C ARG A 178 25.19 -13.53 -6.07
N VAL A 179 25.09 -12.21 -5.92
CA VAL A 179 25.69 -11.27 -6.87
C VAL A 179 27.09 -10.97 -6.37
N SER A 180 28.10 -11.37 -7.15
CA SER A 180 29.52 -11.17 -6.86
C SER A 180 29.79 -9.79 -6.24
N ARG A 181 30.57 -9.77 -5.15
CA ARG A 181 31.02 -8.55 -4.43
C ARG A 181 31.58 -7.45 -5.36
N ASN A 182 31.98 -7.82 -6.58
CA ASN A 182 32.51 -6.90 -7.58
C ASN A 182 31.46 -5.97 -8.21
N ALA A 183 30.16 -6.31 -8.21
CA ALA A 183 29.13 -5.48 -8.85
C ALA A 183 28.58 -4.38 -7.93
N VAL A 184 28.48 -4.66 -6.62
CA VAL A 184 27.90 -3.72 -5.64
C VAL A 184 28.93 -2.71 -5.13
N GLY A 185 30.19 -3.12 -4.97
CA GLY A 185 31.26 -2.22 -4.48
C GLY A 185 31.74 -1.17 -5.50
N ARG A 186 31.33 -1.26 -6.77
CA ARG A 186 31.72 -0.32 -7.84
C ARG A 186 30.55 0.47 -8.42
N SER A 187 29.34 0.30 -7.90
CA SER A 187 28.17 0.99 -8.44
C SER A 187 28.06 2.39 -7.82
N PRO A 188 28.17 3.49 -8.61
CA PRO A 188 28.07 4.87 -8.10
C PRO A 188 26.69 5.23 -7.55
N ILE A 189 25.75 4.28 -7.58
CA ILE A 189 24.36 4.42 -7.21
C ILE A 189 24.20 4.44 -5.69
N PHE A 190 24.79 3.51 -4.94
CA PHE A 190 24.63 3.47 -3.47
C PHE A 190 25.26 4.67 -2.76
N SER A 191 26.38 5.17 -3.27
CA SER A 191 27.00 6.43 -2.83
C SER A 191 26.06 7.62 -3.00
N ARG A 192 25.18 7.58 -4.02
CA ARG A 192 24.25 8.64 -4.39
C ARG A 192 22.96 8.63 -3.56
N TRP A 193 22.61 7.51 -2.94
CA TRP A 193 21.40 7.37 -2.12
C TRP A 193 21.62 7.63 -0.62
N GLY A 194 22.86 7.82 -0.15
CA GLY A 194 23.14 8.04 1.28
C GLY A 194 22.79 6.87 2.20
N VAL A 195 22.43 5.69 1.65
CA VAL A 195 22.14 4.47 2.41
C VAL A 195 23.38 3.58 2.36
N PRO A 196 24.15 3.44 3.46
CA PRO A 196 25.28 2.54 3.47
C PRO A 196 24.77 1.09 3.35
N PRO A 197 25.41 0.24 2.53
CA PRO A 197 25.10 -1.17 2.53
C PRO A 197 25.46 -1.80 3.88
N ASP A 198 24.47 -2.24 4.64
CA ASP A 198 24.67 -3.00 5.89
C ASP A 198 25.02 -4.45 5.55
N TYR A 199 26.30 -4.79 5.69
CA TYR A 199 26.84 -6.14 5.46
C TYR A 199 27.01 -6.95 6.76
N SER A 200 26.16 -6.76 7.77
CA SER A 200 26.26 -7.54 9.02
C SER A 200 25.97 -9.03 8.79
N ARG A 201 27.03 -9.82 8.60
CA ARG A 201 27.01 -11.28 8.75
C ARG A 201 26.64 -11.62 10.19
N ARG A 202 25.38 -11.96 10.49
CA ARG A 202 25.11 -12.85 11.63
C ARG A 202 25.36 -14.28 11.17
N THR A 203 26.62 -14.70 11.21
CA THR A 203 26.93 -16.13 11.22
C THR A 203 26.29 -16.71 12.49
N ARG A 204 25.19 -17.44 12.33
CA ARG A 204 24.74 -18.39 13.35
C ARG A 204 25.83 -19.46 13.44
N THR A 205 26.79 -19.28 14.33
CA THR A 205 27.67 -20.36 14.75
C THR A 205 26.78 -21.39 15.42
N ARG A 206 26.63 -22.56 14.78
CA ARG A 206 26.12 -23.77 15.43
C ARG A 206 27.15 -24.16 16.49
N SER A 207 26.95 -23.74 17.74
CA SER A 207 27.60 -24.38 18.88
C SER A 207 26.75 -25.54 19.34
N SER A 208 27.27 -26.77 19.20
CA SER A 208 26.72 -27.99 19.79
C SER A 208 26.73 -27.91 21.34
N PRO A 209 25.86 -28.66 22.03
CA PRO A 209 25.49 -28.39 23.41
C PRO A 209 26.51 -28.96 24.40
N ARG A 210 26.91 -28.16 25.40
CA ARG A 210 27.49 -28.67 26.65
C ARG A 210 26.87 -27.94 27.85
N SER A 211 26.07 -28.71 28.58
CA SER A 211 25.88 -28.75 30.04
C SER A 211 25.62 -27.43 30.81
N ALA A 212 24.42 -27.36 31.39
CA ALA A 212 24.02 -26.45 32.47
C ALA A 212 24.80 -26.70 33.78
N PRO A 213 24.80 -25.74 34.72
CA PRO A 213 23.86 -25.89 35.85
C PRO A 213 23.16 -24.60 36.35
N THR A 214 21.88 -24.80 36.71
CA THR A 214 21.09 -24.37 37.89
C THR A 214 21.15 -22.96 38.51
N SER A 215 19.95 -22.36 38.66
CA SER A 215 19.41 -21.43 39.71
C SER A 215 20.14 -20.09 39.96
N ASP A 216 19.53 -18.94 40.24
CA ASP A 216 18.16 -18.54 40.61
C ASP A 216 18.04 -17.01 40.38
N ASP A 217 16.84 -16.46 40.62
CA ASP A 217 16.50 -15.05 40.88
C ASP A 217 15.98 -14.09 39.76
N GLN A 218 14.66 -13.87 39.85
CA GLN A 218 13.90 -12.60 39.80
C GLN A 218 13.60 -11.86 38.45
N LEU A 219 12.30 -11.91 38.08
CA LEU A 219 11.52 -10.95 37.27
C LEU A 219 11.44 -9.53 37.92
N PRO A 220 10.92 -8.45 37.28
CA PRO A 220 10.40 -8.29 35.90
C PRO A 220 10.98 -7.10 35.10
N ALA A 221 10.86 -7.15 33.77
CA ALA A 221 11.24 -6.07 32.86
C ALA A 221 10.18 -4.93 32.83
N ARG A 222 10.64 -3.71 33.13
CA ARG A 222 9.87 -2.47 32.96
C ARG A 222 9.95 -1.99 31.51
N VAL A 223 8.78 -1.76 30.90
CA VAL A 223 8.61 -0.92 29.70
C VAL A 223 8.83 0.54 30.11
N ARG A 224 9.70 1.26 29.39
CA ARG A 224 9.79 2.73 29.49
C ARG A 224 9.60 3.36 28.13
N THR A 225 8.43 3.95 27.97
CA THR A 225 8.08 4.95 26.96
C THR A 225 8.81 6.27 27.27
N GLY A 226 9.24 6.98 26.23
CA GLY A 226 9.81 8.32 26.30
C GLY A 226 9.50 9.08 25.02
N ARG A 227 8.81 10.21 25.16
CA ARG A 227 8.13 11.00 24.12
C ARG A 227 8.91 12.33 23.92
N ARG A 228 9.12 12.72 22.64
CA ARG A 228 9.08 14.08 22.05
C ARG A 228 10.08 15.17 22.53
N PRO A 229 10.25 16.32 21.84
CA PRO A 229 9.33 17.08 20.94
C PRO A 229 9.10 16.47 19.56
#